data_AF-A0A9J6ES76-F1
#
_entry.id   AF-A0A9J6ES76-F1
#
_cell.length_a   1.000
_cell.length_b   1.000
_cell.length_c   1.000
_cell.angle_alpha   90.00
_cell.angle_beta   90.00
_cell.angle_gamma   90.00
#
_symmetry.space_group_name_H-M   'P 1'
#
loop_
_entity.id
_entity.type
_entity.pdbx_description
1 polymer ?
#
loop_
_entity_poly.entity_id
_entity_poly.type
_entity_poly.pdbx_seq_one_letter_code
_entity_poly.pdbx_strand_id
1 'polypeptide(L)'
;MTRRIHNAKRSFSKIKQVWVLYPEHIVSTVVVLAVAPFGIRSAIKQHYKPWHYRTRYTVVRDDDPYAKVLEEAYKDFVPHKLPK
;
A
#
# COMPACT_ATOMS: atom_id res chain seq x y z
N MET A 1 2.65 -39.46 12.35
CA MET A 1 3.06 -38.33 13.23
C MET A 1 4.57 -38.02 13.17
N THR A 2 5.43 -39.00 12.88
CA THR A 2 6.90 -38.90 12.82
C THR A 2 7.48 -38.01 11.71
N ARG A 3 6.84 -37.91 10.53
CA ARG A 3 7.33 -37.08 9.41
C ARG A 3 7.39 -35.57 9.71
N ARG A 4 6.42 -35.02 10.47
CA ARG A 4 6.41 -33.59 10.84
C ARG A 4 7.57 -33.22 11.75
N ILE A 5 7.91 -34.09 12.71
CA ILE A 5 9.00 -33.88 13.66
C ILE A 5 10.35 -33.93 12.95
N HIS A 6 10.51 -34.87 12.01
CA HIS A 6 11.74 -34.96 11.20
C HIS A 6 11.93 -33.72 10.30
N ASN A 7 10.87 -33.25 9.64
CA ASN A 7 10.92 -32.04 8.82
C ASN A 7 11.21 -30.77 9.65
N ALA A 8 10.66 -30.67 10.86
CA ALA A 8 10.95 -29.56 11.77
C ALA A 8 12.42 -29.54 12.19
N LYS A 9 12.99 -30.70 12.58
CA LYS A 9 14.42 -30.84 12.94
C LYS A 9 15.35 -30.47 11.78
N ARG A 10 15.01 -30.90 10.56
CA ARG A 10 15.78 -30.55 9.35
C ARG A 10 15.74 -29.05 9.05
N SER A 11 14.60 -28.41 9.24
CA SER A 11 14.44 -26.97 9.03
C SER A 11 15.24 -26.16 10.06
N PHE A 12 15.23 -26.59 11.33
CA PHE A 12 16.00 -25.96 12.40
C PHE A 12 17.52 -26.05 12.17
N SER A 13 17.99 -27.19 11.66
CA SER A 13 19.41 -27.37 11.29
C SER A 13 19.85 -26.40 10.20
N LYS A 14 19.02 -26.21 9.17
CA LYS A 14 19.30 -25.23 8.10
C LYS A 14 19.34 -23.80 8.62
N ILE A 15 18.42 -23.41 9.50
CA ILE A 15 18.40 -22.05 10.08
C ILE A 15 19.69 -21.80 10.88
N LYS A 16 20.15 -22.76 11.68
CA LYS A 16 21.43 -22.65 12.40
C LYS A 16 22.61 -22.48 11.43
N GLN A 17 22.63 -23.24 10.34
CA GLN A 17 23.69 -23.14 9.34
C GLN A 17 23.72 -21.75 8.67
N VAL A 18 22.55 -21.19 8.32
CA VAL A 18 22.46 -19.84 7.75
C VAL A 18 22.87 -18.77 8.78
N TRP A 19 22.57 -18.97 10.07
CA TRP A 19 22.96 -18.04 11.14
C TRP A 19 24.46 -17.97 11.37
N VAL A 20 25.17 -19.07 11.16
CA VAL A 20 26.64 -19.11 11.23
C VAL A 20 27.28 -18.51 9.98
N LEU A 21 26.70 -18.75 8.80
CA LEU A 21 27.27 -18.31 7.52
C LEU A 21 27.00 -16.83 7.23
N TYR A 22 25.81 -16.32 7.57
CA TYR A 22 25.34 -14.99 7.19
C TYR A 22 24.46 -14.35 8.30
N PRO A 23 25.03 -14.03 9.46
CA PRO A 23 24.29 -13.43 10.57
C PRO A 23 23.66 -12.07 10.18
N GLU A 24 24.35 -11.28 9.36
CA GLU A 24 23.89 -9.95 8.92
C GLU A 24 22.60 -10.02 8.12
N HIS A 25 22.43 -11.01 7.23
CA HIS A 25 21.23 -11.18 6.42
C HIS A 25 20.01 -11.58 7.24
N ILE A 26 20.21 -12.33 8.32
CA ILE A 26 19.12 -12.70 9.22
C ILE A 26 18.67 -11.48 10.02
N VAL A 27 19.63 -10.71 10.57
CA VAL A 27 19.32 -9.48 11.28
C VAL A 27 18.63 -8.48 10.36
N SER A 28 19.11 -8.29 9.13
CA SER A 28 18.48 -7.38 8.17
C SER A 28 17.05 -7.82 7.81
N THR A 29 16.82 -9.12 7.64
CA THR A 29 15.48 -9.66 7.35
C THR A 29 14.53 -9.43 8.51
N VAL A 30 14.98 -9.65 9.76
CA VAL A 30 14.18 -9.38 10.96
C VAL A 30 13.84 -7.89 11.07
N VAL A 31 14.81 -7.01 10.82
CA VAL A 31 14.58 -5.56 10.85
C VAL A 31 13.57 -5.14 9.77
N VAL A 32 13.70 -5.65 8.55
CA VAL A 32 12.76 -5.35 7.46
C VAL A 32 11.36 -5.83 7.79
N LEU A 33 11.21 -7.04 8.32
CA LEU A 33 9.90 -7.57 8.73
C LEU A 33 9.29 -6.76 9.89
N ALA A 34 10.10 -6.26 10.82
CA ALA A 34 9.63 -5.41 11.90
C ALA A 34 9.18 -4.02 11.41
N VAL A 35 9.87 -3.44 10.43
CA VAL A 35 9.58 -2.08 9.91
C VAL A 35 8.50 -2.08 8.82
N ALA A 36 8.40 -3.14 8.02
CA ALA A 36 7.44 -3.29 6.92
C ALA A 36 5.98 -2.92 7.28
N PRO A 37 5.37 -3.40 8.40
CA PRO A 37 3.99 -3.06 8.71
C PRO A 37 3.78 -1.55 8.95
N PHE A 38 4.78 -0.84 9.49
CA PHE A 38 4.70 0.60 9.68
C PHE A 38 4.80 1.36 8.36
N GLY A 39 5.69 0.91 7.47
CA GLY A 39 5.84 1.46 6.11
C GLY A 39 4.59 1.26 5.25
N ILE A 40 3.95 0.09 5.33
CA ILE A 40 2.70 -0.18 4.62
C ILE A 40 1.59 0.74 5.15
N ARG A 41 1.48 0.90 6.48
CA ARG A 41 0.47 1.78 7.08
C ARG A 41 0.69 3.25 6.70
N SER A 42 1.93 3.72 6.65
CA SER A 42 2.23 5.10 6.24
C SER A 42 1.93 5.31 4.75
N ALA A 43 2.28 4.36 3.88
CA ALA A 43 1.97 4.40 2.45
C ALA A 43 0.46 4.46 2.20
N ILE A 44 -0.33 3.64 2.91
CA ILE A 44 -1.80 3.67 2.84
C ILE A 44 -2.34 5.04 3.24
N LYS A 45 -1.88 5.61 4.37
CA LYS A 45 -2.29 6.96 4.79
C LYS A 45 -1.93 8.03 3.77
N GLN A 46 -0.76 7.92 3.14
CA GLN A 46 -0.32 8.85 2.12
C GLN A 46 -1.16 8.74 0.84
N HIS A 47 -1.58 7.53 0.47
CA HIS A 47 -2.47 7.30 -0.67
C HIS A 47 -3.86 7.94 -0.49
N TYR A 48 -4.39 8.00 0.74
CA TYR A 48 -5.66 8.66 1.02
C TYR A 48 -5.62 10.19 0.93
N LYS A 49 -4.46 10.82 1.09
CA LYS A 49 -4.33 12.29 1.07
C LYS A 49 -4.74 12.88 -0.30
N PRO A 50 -4.16 12.45 -1.45
CA PRO A 50 -4.58 12.95 -2.77
C PRO A 50 -6.07 12.78 -3.04
N TRP A 51 -6.66 11.66 -2.60
CA TRP A 51 -8.09 11.42 -2.80
C TRP A 51 -8.93 12.39 -1.97
N HIS A 52 -8.55 12.63 -0.72
CA HIS A 52 -9.18 13.65 0.11
C HIS A 52 -9.08 15.05 -0.50
N TYR A 53 -7.92 15.40 -1.08
CA TYR A 53 -7.75 16.69 -1.73
C TYR A 53 -8.62 16.84 -2.99
N ARG A 54 -8.73 15.78 -3.79
CA ARG A 54 -9.65 15.73 -4.93
C ARG A 54 -11.10 15.87 -4.48
N THR A 55 -11.57 15.07 -3.54
CA THR A 55 -12.98 15.12 -3.13
C THR A 55 -13.36 16.40 -2.38
N ARG A 56 -12.44 17.00 -1.60
CA ARG A 56 -12.74 18.19 -0.78
C ARG A 56 -12.40 19.53 -1.40
N TYR A 57 -11.38 19.60 -2.26
CA TYR A 57 -10.85 20.88 -2.76
C TYR A 57 -10.84 20.99 -4.29
N THR A 58 -11.04 19.90 -5.04
CA THR A 58 -11.33 19.98 -6.49
C THR A 58 -12.83 19.94 -6.78
N VAL A 59 -13.66 20.33 -5.81
CA VAL A 59 -15.02 20.76 -6.10
C VAL A 59 -14.86 22.01 -6.94
N VAL A 60 -15.21 21.91 -8.22
CA VAL A 60 -15.53 23.09 -9.02
C VAL A 60 -16.42 23.95 -8.13
N ARG A 61 -15.91 25.09 -7.67
CA ARG A 61 -16.66 25.95 -6.76
C ARG A 61 -17.98 26.26 -7.47
N ASP A 62 -19.12 25.95 -6.85
CA ASP A 62 -20.43 26.26 -7.46
C ASP A 62 -20.55 27.78 -7.77
N ASP A 63 -19.79 28.60 -7.04
CA ASP A 63 -19.66 30.05 -7.21
C ASP A 63 -18.58 30.49 -8.23
N ASP A 64 -17.84 29.56 -8.83
CA ASP A 64 -16.81 29.88 -9.81
C ASP A 64 -17.47 30.20 -11.16
N PRO A 65 -17.32 31.42 -11.70
CA PRO A 65 -17.94 31.80 -12.97
C PRO A 65 -17.51 30.92 -14.16
N TYR A 66 -16.40 30.16 -14.03
CA TYR A 66 -15.90 29.27 -15.07
C TYR A 66 -16.32 27.80 -14.89
N ALA A 67 -16.97 27.45 -13.79
CA ALA A 67 -17.48 26.11 -13.48
C ALA A 67 -18.33 25.52 -14.61
N LYS A 68 -19.35 26.28 -15.04
CA LYS A 68 -20.30 25.88 -16.07
C LYS A 68 -19.67 25.74 -17.46
N VAL A 69 -18.67 26.57 -17.76
CA VAL A 69 -17.94 26.52 -19.03
C VAL A 69 -17.10 25.25 -19.12
N LEU A 70 -16.51 24.83 -18.01
CA LEU A 70 -15.75 23.59 -17.94
C LEU A 70 -16.67 22.36 -18.02
N GLU A 71 -17.82 22.37 -17.35
CA GLU A 71 -18.82 21.28 -17.47
C GLU A 71 -19.30 21.10 -18.92
N GLU A 72 -19.58 22.21 -19.62
CA GLU A 72 -20.01 22.17 -21.02
C GLU A 72 -18.90 21.68 -21.96
N ALA A 73 -17.65 22.13 -21.73
CA ALA A 73 -16.49 21.72 -22.52
C ALA A 73 -16.09 20.24 -22.32
N TYR A 74 -16.36 19.66 -21.14
CA TYR A 74 -16.00 18.27 -20.82
C TYR A 74 -17.15 17.26 -20.98
N LYS A 75 -18.34 17.72 -21.38
CA LYS A 75 -19.54 16.89 -21.58
C LYS A 75 -19.33 15.73 -22.55
N ASP A 76 -18.48 15.93 -23.56
CA ASP A 76 -18.19 14.93 -24.60
C ASP A 76 -17.05 13.98 -24.22
N PHE A 77 -16.28 14.29 -23.17
CA PHE A 77 -15.07 13.55 -22.80
C PHE A 77 -15.27 12.56 -21.64
N VAL A 78 -16.29 12.74 -20.79
CA VAL A 78 -16.53 11.87 -19.63
C VAL A 78 -18.00 11.44 -19.58
N PRO A 79 -18.33 10.13 -19.56
CA PRO A 79 -19.71 9.68 -19.41
C PRO A 79 -20.25 10.09 -18.03
N HIS A 80 -21.07 11.15 -18.01
CA HIS A 80 -21.72 11.66 -16.81
C HIS A 80 -22.92 10.76 -16.47
N LYS A 81 -22.68 9.69 -15.70
CA LYS A 81 -23.73 9.11 -14.86
C LYS A 81 -23.24 9.08 -13.43
N LEU A 82 -23.78 9.99 -12.63
CA LEU A 82 -23.73 9.93 -11.18
C LEU A 82 -24.40 8.61 -10.74
N PRO A 83 -23.81 7.81 -9.83
CA PRO A 83 -24.50 6.65 -9.29
C PRO A 83 -25.76 7.09 -8.53
N LYS A 84 -26.87 6.36 -8.75
CA LYS A 84 -28.15 6.54 -8.04
C LYS A 84 -28.03 6.15 -6.56
#